data_AF-A0A536KEW6-F1
#
_entry.id   AF-A0A536KEW6-F1
#
_cell.length_a   1.000
_cell.length_b   1.000
_cell.length_c   1.000
_cell.angle_alpha   90.00
_cell.angle_beta   90.00
_cell.angle_gamma   90.00
#
_symmetry.space_group_name_H-M   'P 1'
#
loop_
_entity.id
_entity.type
_entity.pdbx_description
1 polymer ?
#
loop_
_entity_poly.entity_id
_entity_poly.type
_entity_poly.pdbx_seq_one_letter_code
_entity_poly.pdbx_strand_id
1 'polypeptide(L)'
;MAGVLWWVLTIAVLPTVAWLVLPQLLGLRRARAGDYAAAERWYGRALSPLARMSGQGNIAVAQFYAGELEAAEQRFRVVFDYARQHRHRRLERHTLINLGACLIAQRRLQEAAPLLAWVVRDRKARPEQRAAALYNLAWISYLEFDFGAAERSLAAARQEAPRGGGSLAVLYELMAGRLATRTGNWDLARRHLDDSAERARRFGRGLPGQVALSRGALEYLAGNREPGLEMVLTSAASLVAADRGDLAGRTMLGLAHIARTQGDQAAAAKLESAAARFRGIMPMPSPEDCAAYLRDSAAPD
;
A
#
# COMPACT_ATOMS: atom_id res chain seq x y z
N MET A 1 -31.02 -22.50 43.13
CA MET A 1 -29.95 -23.03 42.25
C MET A 1 -29.81 -22.31 40.89
N ALA A 2 -30.84 -21.62 40.37
CA ALA A 2 -30.73 -20.91 39.07
C ALA A 2 -29.79 -19.67 39.07
N GLY A 3 -29.65 -18.98 40.20
CA GLY A 3 -28.79 -17.78 40.30
C GLY A 3 -27.28 -18.06 40.27
N VAL A 4 -26.83 -19.19 40.83
CA VAL A 4 -25.39 -19.56 40.89
C VAL A 4 -24.88 -19.98 39.51
N LEU A 5 -25.71 -20.66 38.71
CA LEU A 5 -25.35 -21.10 37.36
C LEU A 5 -25.11 -19.91 36.40
N TRP A 6 -25.89 -18.83 36.55
CA TRP A 6 -25.76 -17.61 35.74
C TRP A 6 -24.47 -16.84 36.05
N TRP A 7 -24.07 -16.77 37.34
CA TRP A 7 -22.79 -16.17 37.74
C TRP A 7 -21.58 -16.98 37.26
N VAL A 8 -21.64 -18.31 37.33
CA VAL A 8 -20.56 -19.19 36.83
C VAL A 8 -20.40 -19.09 35.31
N LEU A 9 -21.51 -19.02 34.55
CA LEU A 9 -21.46 -18.80 33.10
C LEU A 9 -20.90 -17.43 32.73
N THR A 10 -21.25 -16.37 33.46
CA THR A 10 -20.78 -15.00 33.16
C THR A 10 -19.30 -14.80 33.56
N ILE A 11 -18.89 -15.37 34.70
CA ILE A 11 -17.49 -15.36 35.18
C ILE A 11 -16.61 -16.30 34.35
N ALA A 12 -17.14 -17.36 33.73
CA ALA A 12 -16.34 -18.21 32.83
C ALA A 12 -16.24 -17.63 31.42
N VAL A 13 -17.30 -17.01 30.88
CA VAL A 13 -17.33 -16.54 29.48
C VAL A 13 -16.43 -15.31 29.25
N LEU A 14 -16.40 -14.35 30.18
CA LEU A 14 -15.57 -13.15 30.07
C LEU A 14 -14.05 -13.44 30.02
N PRO A 15 -13.46 -14.22 30.95
CA PRO A 15 -12.06 -14.62 30.84
C PRO A 15 -11.83 -15.50 29.61
N THR A 16 -12.75 -16.39 29.21
CA THR A 16 -12.56 -17.20 28.01
C THR A 16 -12.49 -16.35 26.73
N VAL A 17 -13.34 -15.34 26.58
CA VAL A 17 -13.28 -14.38 25.47
C VAL A 17 -12.00 -13.54 25.53
N ALA A 18 -11.60 -13.10 26.73
CA ALA A 18 -10.33 -12.41 26.93
C ALA A 18 -9.14 -13.30 26.52
N TRP A 19 -9.13 -14.58 26.88
CA TRP A 19 -8.08 -15.55 26.49
C TRP A 19 -8.03 -15.81 24.98
N LEU A 20 -9.14 -15.68 24.26
CA LEU A 20 -9.18 -15.82 22.80
C LEU A 20 -8.70 -14.56 22.07
N VAL A 21 -8.98 -13.37 22.62
CA VAL A 21 -8.74 -12.08 21.94
C VAL A 21 -7.41 -11.44 22.38
N LEU A 22 -7.01 -11.59 23.64
CA LEU A 22 -5.81 -10.98 24.21
C LEU A 22 -4.53 -11.40 23.47
N PRO A 23 -4.30 -12.68 23.12
CA PRO A 23 -3.14 -13.08 22.32
C PRO A 23 -3.08 -12.35 20.98
N GLN A 24 -4.23 -12.14 20.33
CA GLN A 24 -4.31 -11.47 19.04
C GLN A 24 -4.02 -9.97 19.15
N LEU A 25 -4.59 -9.30 20.15
CA LEU A 25 -4.39 -7.86 20.38
C LEU A 25 -2.95 -7.55 20.79
N LEU A 26 -2.41 -8.29 21.76
CA LEU A 26 -1.04 -8.07 22.23
C LEU A 26 -0.02 -8.46 21.16
N GLY A 27 -0.27 -9.56 20.43
CA GLY A 27 0.55 -9.93 19.27
C GLY A 27 0.57 -8.83 18.22
N LEU A 28 -0.59 -8.26 17.87
CA LEU A 28 -0.68 -7.19 16.86
C LEU A 28 0.04 -5.93 17.32
N ARG A 29 -0.07 -5.57 18.60
CA ARG A 29 0.63 -4.42 19.17
C ARG A 29 2.15 -4.61 19.09
N ARG A 30 2.65 -5.81 19.40
CA ARG A 30 4.09 -6.14 19.30
C ARG A 30 4.58 -6.14 17.87
N ALA A 31 3.83 -6.74 16.95
CA ALA A 31 4.17 -6.75 15.52
C ALA A 31 4.28 -5.31 14.97
N ARG A 32 3.32 -4.44 15.28
CA ARG A 32 3.36 -3.02 14.89
C ARG A 32 4.51 -2.22 15.50
N ALA A 33 5.07 -2.70 16.61
CA ALA A 33 6.25 -2.10 17.24
C ALA A 33 7.58 -2.67 16.71
N GLY A 34 7.54 -3.60 15.74
CA GLY A 34 8.74 -4.29 15.21
C GLY A 34 9.24 -5.44 16.10
N ASP A 35 8.60 -5.71 17.23
CA ASP A 35 8.97 -6.81 18.15
C ASP A 35 8.29 -8.11 17.69
N TYR A 36 8.73 -8.63 16.53
CA TYR A 36 8.13 -9.81 15.91
C TYR A 36 8.29 -11.07 16.76
N ALA A 37 9.40 -11.21 17.48
CA ALA A 37 9.62 -12.33 18.39
C ALA A 37 8.60 -12.33 19.54
N ALA A 38 8.30 -11.18 20.15
CA ALA A 38 7.21 -11.11 21.12
C ALA A 38 5.85 -11.30 20.49
N ALA A 39 5.63 -10.82 19.26
CA ALA A 39 4.40 -11.05 18.53
C ALA A 39 4.14 -12.55 18.32
N GLU A 40 5.15 -13.31 17.88
CA GLU A 40 5.08 -14.76 17.73
C GLU A 40 4.78 -15.46 19.05
N ARG A 41 5.43 -15.05 20.15
CA ARG A 41 5.12 -15.58 21.50
C ARG A 41 3.67 -15.32 21.89
N TRP A 42 3.11 -14.15 21.56
CA TRP A 42 1.70 -13.86 21.83
C TRP A 42 0.78 -14.69 20.94
N TYR A 43 0.99 -14.68 19.62
CA TYR A 43 0.17 -15.46 18.71
C TYR A 43 0.24 -16.96 18.99
N GLY A 44 1.39 -17.48 19.41
CA GLY A 44 1.59 -18.87 19.81
C GLY A 44 0.69 -19.33 20.97
N ARG A 45 0.20 -18.40 21.80
CA ARG A 45 -0.77 -18.69 22.87
C ARG A 45 -2.21 -18.85 22.36
N ALA A 46 -2.49 -18.55 21.09
CA ALA A 46 -3.82 -18.74 20.53
C ALA A 46 -4.13 -20.25 20.37
N LEU A 47 -5.28 -20.66 20.90
CA LEU A 47 -5.71 -22.06 20.91
C LEU A 47 -5.88 -22.64 19.49
N SER A 48 -6.42 -21.84 18.56
CA SER A 48 -6.67 -22.28 17.20
C SER A 48 -5.43 -22.15 16.30
N PRO A 49 -5.05 -23.20 15.54
CA PRO A 49 -4.04 -23.10 14.48
C PRO A 49 -4.34 -22.00 13.46
N LEU A 50 -5.62 -21.80 13.11
CA LEU A 50 -6.05 -20.73 12.21
C LEU A 50 -5.78 -19.34 12.80
N ALA A 51 -5.98 -19.16 14.11
CA ALA A 51 -5.70 -17.91 14.79
C ALA A 51 -4.18 -17.64 14.88
N ARG A 52 -3.37 -18.69 15.07
CA ARG A 52 -1.90 -18.60 14.99
C ARG A 52 -1.44 -18.15 13.60
N MET A 53 -1.97 -18.77 12.55
CA MET A 53 -1.66 -18.40 11.16
C MET A 53 -2.15 -17.01 10.77
N SER A 54 -3.31 -16.58 11.29
CA SER A 54 -3.77 -15.20 11.12
C SER A 54 -2.80 -14.21 11.80
N GLY A 55 -2.26 -14.58 12.96
CA GLY A 55 -1.21 -13.83 13.64
C GLY A 55 0.09 -13.72 12.81
N GLN A 56 0.51 -14.82 12.18
CA GLN A 56 1.63 -14.80 11.23
C GLN A 56 1.40 -13.85 10.06
N GLY A 57 0.18 -13.81 9.52
CA GLY A 57 -0.21 -12.83 8.50
C GLY A 57 -0.10 -11.38 8.99
N ASN A 58 -0.44 -11.10 10.25
CA ASN A 58 -0.30 -9.77 10.83
C ASN A 58 1.16 -9.34 11.02
N ILE A 59 2.06 -10.27 11.36
CA ILE A 59 3.50 -10.01 11.37
C ILE A 59 3.97 -9.68 9.96
N ALA A 60 3.59 -10.47 8.96
CA ALA A 60 3.96 -10.24 7.57
C ALA A 60 3.51 -8.85 7.07
N VAL A 61 2.30 -8.41 7.46
CA VAL A 61 1.83 -7.04 7.17
C VAL A 61 2.69 -5.98 7.86
N ALA A 62 3.08 -6.20 9.12
CA ALA A 62 3.95 -5.25 9.83
C ALA A 62 5.34 -5.18 9.17
N GLN A 63 5.93 -6.32 8.81
CA GLN A 63 7.18 -6.42 8.05
C GLN A 63 7.09 -5.70 6.71
N PHE A 64 6.00 -5.89 5.95
CA PHE A 64 5.76 -5.16 4.70
C PHE A 64 5.71 -3.64 4.89
N TYR A 65 5.13 -3.15 5.98
CA TYR A 65 5.12 -1.71 6.29
C TYR A 65 6.46 -1.20 6.82
N ALA A 66 7.30 -2.08 7.36
CA ALA A 66 8.66 -1.79 7.79
C ALA A 66 9.69 -1.86 6.64
N GLY A 67 9.30 -2.39 5.48
CA GLY A 67 10.21 -2.57 4.34
C GLY A 67 10.94 -3.91 4.30
N GLU A 68 10.59 -4.84 5.18
CA GLU A 68 11.20 -6.17 5.20
C GLU A 68 10.49 -7.07 4.18
N LEU A 69 10.56 -6.72 2.89
CA LEU A 69 9.72 -7.30 1.84
C LEU A 69 9.96 -8.80 1.66
N GLU A 70 11.20 -9.27 1.72
CA GLU A 70 11.55 -10.70 1.59
C GLU A 70 10.99 -11.50 2.76
N ALA A 71 11.15 -10.98 3.98
CA ALA A 71 10.66 -11.65 5.18
C ALA A 71 9.11 -11.65 5.23
N ALA A 72 8.48 -10.55 4.82
CA ALA A 72 7.04 -10.46 4.67
C ALA A 72 6.52 -11.48 3.64
N GLU A 73 7.16 -11.59 2.48
CA GLU A 73 6.78 -12.56 1.44
C GLU A 73 6.87 -13.99 1.96
N GLN A 74 8.02 -14.38 2.54
CA GLN A 74 8.22 -15.74 3.07
C GLN A 74 7.09 -16.10 4.03
N ARG A 75 6.74 -15.18 4.93
CA ARG A 75 5.68 -15.39 5.92
C ARG A 75 4.29 -15.42 5.28
N PHE A 76 4.00 -14.58 4.28
CA PHE A 76 2.74 -14.67 3.52
C PHE A 76 2.61 -16.00 2.78
N ARG A 77 3.69 -16.54 2.20
CA ARG A 77 3.69 -17.85 1.53
C ARG A 77 3.34 -18.97 2.51
N VAL A 78 3.95 -18.98 3.70
CA VAL A 78 3.61 -19.96 4.76
C VAL A 78 2.11 -19.90 5.13
N VAL A 79 1.56 -18.70 5.32
CA VAL A 79 0.13 -18.53 5.64
C VAL A 79 -0.76 -18.97 4.47
N PHE A 80 -0.34 -18.72 3.24
CA PHE A 80 -1.06 -19.13 2.04
C PHE A 80 -1.10 -20.65 1.89
N ASP A 81 0.05 -21.32 2.04
CA ASP A 81 0.16 -22.77 1.95
C ASP A 81 -0.70 -23.45 3.02
N TYR A 82 -0.66 -22.96 4.26
CA TYR A 82 -1.54 -23.41 5.32
C TYR A 82 -3.02 -23.25 4.94
N ALA A 83 -3.41 -22.05 4.48
CA ALA A 83 -4.79 -21.75 4.14
C ALA A 83 -5.32 -22.65 3.00
N ARG A 84 -4.47 -22.92 2.00
CA ARG A 84 -4.80 -23.78 0.86
C ARG A 84 -4.91 -25.25 1.28
N GLN A 85 -3.92 -25.75 2.04
CA GLN A 85 -3.89 -27.14 2.54
C GLN A 85 -5.14 -27.45 3.39
N HIS A 86 -5.56 -26.51 4.24
CA HIS A 86 -6.68 -26.67 5.16
C HIS A 86 -8.00 -26.12 4.59
N ARG A 87 -8.03 -25.72 3.31
CA ARG A 87 -9.21 -25.19 2.60
C ARG A 87 -9.87 -23.98 3.29
N HIS A 88 -9.09 -23.17 3.99
CA HIS A 88 -9.54 -21.93 4.62
C HIS A 88 -9.62 -20.77 3.61
N ARG A 89 -10.64 -20.80 2.75
CA ARG A 89 -10.81 -19.84 1.62
C ARG A 89 -10.80 -18.36 2.02
N ARG A 90 -11.32 -18.01 3.19
CA ARG A 90 -11.30 -16.61 3.66
C ARG A 90 -9.88 -16.12 3.94
N LEU A 91 -9.06 -16.95 4.60
CA LEU A 91 -7.66 -16.64 4.88
C LEU A 91 -6.85 -16.61 3.59
N GLU A 92 -7.06 -17.61 2.72
CA GLU A 92 -6.40 -17.69 1.41
C GLU A 92 -6.56 -16.39 0.60
N ARG A 93 -7.78 -15.88 0.43
CA ARG A 93 -8.01 -14.60 -0.28
C ARG A 93 -7.29 -13.42 0.37
N HIS A 94 -7.37 -13.31 1.70
CA HIS A 94 -6.74 -12.21 2.42
C HIS A 94 -5.22 -12.24 2.25
N THR A 95 -4.63 -13.42 2.38
CA THR A 95 -3.19 -13.64 2.17
C THR A 95 -2.79 -13.36 0.73
N LEU A 96 -3.56 -13.78 -0.27
CA LEU A 96 -3.27 -13.49 -1.67
C LEU A 96 -3.29 -12.00 -2.00
N ILE A 97 -4.22 -11.22 -1.43
CA ILE A 97 -4.24 -9.76 -1.61
C ILE A 97 -2.95 -9.15 -1.06
N ASN A 98 -2.53 -9.55 0.15
CA ASN A 98 -1.35 -8.99 0.80
C ASN A 98 -0.04 -9.46 0.14
N LEU A 99 0.04 -10.75 -0.22
CA LEU A 99 1.16 -11.31 -0.99
C LEU A 99 1.29 -10.62 -2.34
N GLY A 100 0.17 -10.39 -3.04
CA GLY A 100 0.17 -9.60 -4.28
C GLY A 100 0.71 -8.20 -4.08
N ALA A 101 0.30 -7.49 -3.04
CA ALA A 101 0.86 -6.16 -2.72
C ALA A 101 2.37 -6.20 -2.41
N CYS A 102 2.84 -7.25 -1.73
CA CYS A 102 4.26 -7.49 -1.44
C CYS A 102 5.07 -7.73 -2.72
N LEU A 103 4.59 -8.61 -3.60
CA LEU A 103 5.21 -8.89 -4.90
C LEU A 103 5.24 -7.64 -5.79
N ILE A 104 4.20 -6.81 -5.77
CA ILE A 104 4.20 -5.53 -6.51
C ILE A 104 5.27 -4.59 -5.98
N ALA A 105 5.43 -4.48 -4.65
CA ALA A 105 6.48 -3.66 -4.06
C ALA A 105 7.89 -4.12 -4.49
N GLN A 106 8.09 -5.43 -4.66
CA GLN A 106 9.31 -6.03 -5.21
C GLN A 106 9.40 -6.01 -6.75
N ARG A 107 8.46 -5.35 -7.45
CA ARG A 107 8.42 -5.30 -8.94
C ARG A 107 8.21 -6.65 -9.64
N ARG A 108 7.73 -7.68 -8.94
CA ARG A 108 7.37 -9.00 -9.48
C ARG A 108 5.92 -9.02 -9.98
N LEU A 109 5.63 -8.13 -10.93
CA LEU A 109 4.26 -7.85 -11.39
C LEU A 109 3.58 -9.08 -12.03
N GLN A 110 4.33 -9.82 -12.83
CA GLN A 110 3.86 -11.01 -13.54
C GLN A 110 3.46 -12.15 -12.59
N GLU A 111 4.05 -12.22 -11.41
CA GLU A 111 3.68 -13.20 -10.39
C GLU A 111 2.52 -12.72 -9.54
N ALA A 112 2.42 -11.41 -9.27
CA ALA A 112 1.34 -10.82 -8.49
C ALA A 112 -0.02 -10.89 -9.21
N ALA A 113 -0.05 -10.60 -10.52
CA ALA A 113 -1.26 -10.50 -11.32
C ALA A 113 -2.19 -11.73 -11.24
N PRO A 114 -1.72 -12.98 -11.49
CA PRO A 114 -2.59 -14.16 -11.46
C PRO A 114 -3.17 -14.45 -10.06
N LEU A 115 -2.44 -14.12 -8.99
CA LEU A 115 -2.90 -14.28 -7.61
C LEU A 115 -4.08 -13.34 -7.31
N LEU A 116 -3.97 -12.08 -7.72
CA LEU A 116 -5.02 -11.07 -7.53
C LEU A 116 -6.23 -11.38 -8.43
N ALA A 117 -6.00 -11.77 -9.69
CA ALA A 117 -7.05 -12.17 -10.61
C ALA A 117 -7.85 -13.40 -10.11
N TRP A 118 -7.23 -14.30 -9.36
CA TRP A 118 -7.95 -15.39 -8.71
C TRP A 118 -8.95 -14.88 -7.66
N VAL A 119 -8.55 -13.90 -6.83
CA VAL A 119 -9.43 -13.31 -5.81
C VAL A 119 -10.61 -12.58 -6.44
N VAL A 120 -10.38 -11.85 -7.54
CA VAL A 120 -11.44 -11.13 -8.27
C VAL A 120 -12.48 -12.09 -8.85
N ARG A 121 -12.04 -13.22 -9.42
CA ARG A 121 -12.94 -14.22 -10.02
C ARG A 121 -13.72 -15.05 -9.00
N ASP A 122 -13.28 -15.10 -7.75
CA ASP A 122 -13.98 -15.83 -6.70
C ASP A 122 -15.27 -15.10 -6.29
N ARG A 123 -16.40 -15.60 -6.78
CA ARG A 123 -17.74 -15.07 -6.46
C ARG A 123 -18.07 -15.06 -4.96
N LYS A 124 -17.40 -15.89 -4.17
CA LYS A 124 -17.58 -15.93 -2.70
C LYS A 124 -16.70 -14.94 -1.97
N ALA A 125 -15.81 -14.21 -2.65
CA ALA A 125 -15.04 -13.11 -2.07
C ALA A 125 -16.00 -12.02 -1.56
N ARG A 126 -15.61 -11.32 -0.49
CA ARG A 126 -16.37 -10.14 -0.06
C ARG A 126 -16.09 -8.98 -1.03
N PRO A 127 -17.03 -8.04 -1.21
CA PRO A 127 -16.81 -6.89 -2.09
C PRO A 127 -15.52 -6.14 -1.74
N GLU A 128 -15.20 -5.95 -0.46
CA GLU A 128 -13.96 -5.28 -0.04
C GLU A 128 -12.68 -6.06 -0.42
N GLN A 129 -12.77 -7.40 -0.47
CA GLN A 129 -11.64 -8.25 -0.90
C GLN A 129 -11.41 -8.13 -2.41
N ARG A 130 -12.50 -8.18 -3.20
CA ARG A 130 -12.41 -7.96 -4.66
C ARG A 130 -11.92 -6.55 -4.97
N ALA A 131 -12.45 -5.56 -4.27
CA ALA A 131 -12.07 -4.17 -4.39
C ALA A 131 -10.58 -3.93 -4.10
N ALA A 132 -10.03 -4.55 -3.05
CA ALA A 132 -8.60 -4.48 -2.75
C ALA A 132 -7.74 -5.20 -3.82
N ALA A 133 -8.19 -6.35 -4.34
CA ALA A 133 -7.49 -7.05 -5.41
C ALA A 133 -7.49 -6.25 -6.72
N LEU A 134 -8.64 -5.65 -7.09
CA LEU A 134 -8.78 -4.77 -8.24
C LEU A 134 -7.92 -3.51 -8.11
N TYR A 135 -7.82 -2.93 -6.92
CA TYR A 135 -6.89 -1.83 -6.66
C TYR A 135 -5.44 -2.22 -6.92
N ASN A 136 -5.00 -3.39 -6.42
CA ASN A 136 -3.64 -3.87 -6.65
C ASN A 136 -3.38 -4.16 -8.14
N LEU A 137 -4.39 -4.64 -8.88
CA LEU A 137 -4.30 -4.77 -10.35
C LEU A 137 -4.20 -3.40 -11.04
N ALA A 138 -4.95 -2.40 -10.58
CA ALA A 138 -4.80 -1.03 -11.07
C ALA A 138 -3.37 -0.51 -10.85
N TRP A 139 -2.77 -0.83 -9.70
CA TRP A 139 -1.39 -0.49 -9.39
C TRP A 139 -0.40 -1.23 -10.30
N ILE A 140 -0.64 -2.50 -10.63
CA ILE A 140 0.16 -3.21 -11.65
C ILE A 140 0.09 -2.49 -13.00
N SER A 141 -1.11 -2.22 -13.51
CA SER A 141 -1.29 -1.55 -14.81
C SER A 141 -0.65 -0.16 -14.83
N TYR A 142 -0.78 0.60 -13.74
CA TYR A 142 -0.11 1.90 -13.60
C TYR A 142 1.41 1.76 -13.66
N LEU A 143 1.97 0.70 -13.06
CA LEU A 143 3.40 0.42 -13.08
C LEU A 143 3.90 -0.08 -14.44
N GLU A 144 3.04 -0.68 -15.25
CA GLU A 144 3.31 -1.14 -16.62
C GLU A 144 2.99 -0.08 -17.68
N PHE A 145 2.66 1.15 -17.29
CA PHE A 145 2.26 2.26 -18.17
C PHE A 145 0.96 2.04 -18.97
N ASP A 146 0.15 1.04 -18.61
CA ASP A 146 -1.22 0.90 -19.12
C ASP A 146 -2.19 1.70 -18.23
N PHE A 147 -2.14 3.02 -18.37
CA PHE A 147 -2.95 3.94 -17.58
C PHE A 147 -4.45 3.76 -17.80
N GLY A 148 -4.86 3.39 -19.03
CA GLY A 148 -6.25 3.07 -19.32
C GLY A 148 -6.74 1.81 -18.57
N ALA A 149 -5.92 0.76 -18.48
CA ALA A 149 -6.25 -0.39 -17.65
C ALA A 149 -6.21 -0.08 -16.15
N ALA A 150 -5.32 0.82 -15.72
CA ALA A 150 -5.29 1.30 -14.35
C ALA A 150 -6.61 2.02 -13.97
N GLU A 151 -7.09 2.93 -14.82
CA GLU A 151 -8.38 3.61 -14.66
C GLU A 151 -9.56 2.64 -14.59
N ARG A 152 -9.64 1.70 -15.55
CA ARG A 152 -10.71 0.68 -15.57
C ARG A 152 -10.70 -0.19 -14.31
N SER A 153 -9.52 -0.62 -13.88
CA SER A 153 -9.36 -1.44 -12.67
C SER A 153 -9.72 -0.67 -11.40
N LEU A 154 -9.35 0.61 -11.32
CA LEU A 154 -9.72 1.48 -10.20
C LEU A 154 -11.24 1.73 -10.16
N ALA A 155 -11.87 1.97 -11.32
CA ALA A 155 -13.31 2.13 -11.43
C ALA A 155 -14.06 0.87 -10.98
N ALA A 156 -13.62 -0.31 -11.44
CA ALA A 156 -14.16 -1.59 -11.00
C ALA A 156 -13.98 -1.80 -9.49
N ALA A 157 -12.83 -1.41 -8.93
CA ALA A 157 -12.60 -1.48 -7.49
C ALA A 157 -13.61 -0.62 -6.71
N ARG A 158 -13.88 0.61 -7.16
CA ARG A 158 -14.90 1.50 -6.57
C ARG A 158 -16.32 0.95 -6.76
N GLN A 159 -16.63 0.25 -7.85
CA GLN A 159 -17.94 -0.40 -8.00
C GLN A 159 -18.17 -1.49 -6.96
N GLU A 160 -17.14 -2.28 -6.65
CA GLU A 160 -17.20 -3.31 -5.61
C GLU A 160 -17.31 -2.71 -4.19
N ALA A 161 -16.55 -1.65 -3.89
CA ALA A 161 -16.58 -1.02 -2.58
C ALA A 161 -16.48 0.52 -2.69
N PRO A 162 -17.60 1.24 -2.93
CA PRO A 162 -17.59 2.67 -3.30
C PRO A 162 -16.85 3.59 -2.34
N ARG A 163 -16.93 3.31 -1.03
CA ARG A 163 -16.31 4.16 0.00
C ARG A 163 -14.87 3.77 0.32
N GLY A 164 -14.47 2.53 0.00
CA GLY A 164 -13.21 1.94 0.48
C GLY A 164 -13.13 1.83 2.01
N GLY A 165 -12.79 0.66 2.55
CA GLY A 165 -12.52 0.50 3.98
C GLY A 165 -11.09 0.94 4.35
N GLY A 166 -10.92 1.65 5.47
CA GLY A 166 -9.60 1.90 6.04
C GLY A 166 -8.63 2.63 5.08
N SER A 167 -7.49 2.00 4.78
CA SER A 167 -6.48 2.55 3.87
C SER A 167 -6.92 2.54 2.41
N LEU A 168 -7.84 1.67 2.01
CA LEU A 168 -8.30 1.57 0.61
C LEU A 168 -8.95 2.86 0.11
N ALA A 169 -9.67 3.57 0.98
CA ALA A 169 -10.24 4.87 0.65
C ALA A 169 -9.16 5.92 0.32
N VAL A 170 -8.05 5.93 1.07
CA VAL A 170 -6.91 6.83 0.80
C VAL A 170 -6.29 6.49 -0.54
N LEU A 171 -6.09 5.19 -0.77
CA LEU A 171 -5.43 4.64 -1.95
C LEU A 171 -6.22 4.88 -3.25
N TYR A 172 -7.55 4.85 -3.19
CA TYR A 172 -8.41 5.22 -4.32
C TYR A 172 -8.23 6.66 -4.76
N GLU A 173 -8.27 7.58 -3.80
CA GLU A 173 -8.09 9.00 -4.10
C GLU A 173 -6.64 9.30 -4.51
N LEU A 174 -5.67 8.62 -3.92
CA LEU A 174 -4.26 8.74 -4.33
C LEU A 174 -4.03 8.32 -5.78
N MET A 175 -4.58 7.17 -6.19
CA MET A 175 -4.45 6.69 -7.58
C MET A 175 -5.18 7.61 -8.56
N ALA A 176 -6.42 8.00 -8.24
CA ALA A 176 -7.19 8.92 -9.09
C ALA A 176 -6.47 10.26 -9.26
N GLY A 177 -5.89 10.78 -8.17
CA GLY A 177 -5.06 11.98 -8.19
C GLY A 177 -3.85 11.85 -9.12
N ARG A 178 -3.09 10.75 -9.04
CA ARG A 178 -1.94 10.49 -9.92
C ARG A 178 -2.34 10.41 -11.40
N LEU A 179 -3.43 9.72 -11.71
CA LEU A 179 -3.94 9.61 -13.08
C LEU A 179 -4.39 10.98 -13.63
N ALA A 180 -5.05 11.79 -12.82
CA ALA A 180 -5.43 13.16 -13.18
C ALA A 180 -4.23 14.10 -13.31
N THR A 181 -3.20 13.98 -12.46
CA THR A 181 -1.94 14.73 -12.62
C THR A 181 -1.30 14.41 -13.95
N ARG A 182 -1.26 13.13 -14.35
CA ARG A 182 -0.65 12.71 -15.61
C ARG A 182 -1.29 13.38 -16.82
N THR A 183 -2.62 13.52 -16.83
CA THR A 183 -3.37 14.09 -17.97
C THR A 183 -3.47 15.61 -17.95
N GLY A 184 -2.80 16.28 -17.00
CA GLY A 184 -2.87 17.74 -16.86
C GLY A 184 -4.18 18.27 -16.28
N ASN A 185 -5.03 17.39 -15.73
CA ASN A 185 -6.27 17.81 -15.08
C ASN A 185 -6.00 18.25 -13.63
N TRP A 186 -5.36 19.41 -13.49
CA TRP A 186 -4.81 19.90 -12.23
C TRP A 186 -5.85 20.04 -11.12
N ASP A 187 -7.04 20.54 -11.44
CA ASP A 187 -8.12 20.74 -10.46
C ASP A 187 -8.69 19.41 -9.96
N LEU A 188 -8.89 18.45 -10.86
CA LEU A 188 -9.34 17.11 -10.48
C LEU A 188 -8.26 16.39 -9.65
N ALA A 189 -7.00 16.50 -10.07
CA ALA A 189 -5.87 15.94 -9.34
C ALA A 189 -5.77 16.50 -7.92
N ARG A 190 -5.86 17.82 -7.77
CA ARG A 190 -5.77 18.49 -6.46
C ARG A 190 -6.89 18.04 -5.53
N ARG A 191 -8.14 18.01 -6.01
CA ARG A 191 -9.28 17.50 -5.21
C ARG A 191 -9.05 16.08 -4.69
N HIS A 192 -8.66 15.17 -5.57
CA HIS A 192 -8.40 13.78 -5.18
C HIS A 192 -7.23 13.67 -4.19
N LEU A 193 -6.13 14.39 -4.43
CA LEU A 193 -4.97 14.30 -3.54
C LEU A 193 -5.20 14.96 -2.18
N ASP A 194 -6.01 16.02 -2.11
CA ASP A 194 -6.41 16.65 -0.84
C ASP A 194 -7.34 15.74 -0.03
N ASP A 195 -8.34 15.12 -0.67
CA ASP A 195 -9.20 14.10 -0.04
C ASP A 195 -8.38 12.91 0.48
N SER A 196 -7.39 12.48 -0.32
CA SER A 196 -6.46 11.43 0.07
C SER A 196 -5.64 11.85 1.29
N ALA A 197 -5.13 13.09 1.31
CA ALA A 197 -4.28 13.61 2.38
C ALA A 197 -5.05 13.71 3.69
N GLU A 198 -6.28 14.23 3.65
CA GLU A 198 -7.14 14.31 4.82
C GLU A 198 -7.35 12.93 5.46
N ARG A 199 -7.68 11.93 4.65
CA ARG A 199 -7.90 10.55 5.10
C ARG A 199 -6.60 9.89 5.57
N ALA A 200 -5.46 10.26 5.00
CA ALA A 200 -4.16 9.70 5.33
C ALA A 200 -3.72 10.07 6.76
N ARG A 201 -4.17 11.20 7.32
CA ARG A 201 -3.75 11.72 8.65
C ARG A 201 -3.90 10.73 9.81
N ARG A 202 -4.82 9.76 9.69
CA ARG A 202 -5.05 8.72 10.71
C ARG A 202 -4.12 7.50 10.61
N PHE A 203 -3.24 7.45 9.60
CA PHE A 203 -2.33 6.33 9.35
C PHE A 203 -0.88 6.68 9.72
N GLY A 204 -0.05 5.65 9.89
CA GLY A 204 1.39 5.82 10.12
C GLY A 204 2.08 6.50 8.95
N ARG A 205 3.28 7.03 9.19
CA ARG A 205 4.02 7.98 8.32
C ARG A 205 4.13 7.59 6.83
N GLY A 206 4.12 6.30 6.51
CA GLY A 206 4.27 5.82 5.14
C GLY A 206 3.17 6.28 4.18
N LEU A 207 1.90 6.25 4.59
CA LEU A 207 0.79 6.61 3.70
C LEU A 207 0.65 8.14 3.49
N PRO A 208 0.70 8.97 4.55
CA PRO A 208 0.81 10.43 4.39
C PRO A 208 1.99 10.85 3.52
N GLY A 209 3.16 10.23 3.69
CA GLY A 209 4.34 10.53 2.87
C GLY A 209 4.11 10.25 1.38
N GLN A 210 3.42 9.16 1.04
CA GLN A 210 3.10 8.84 -0.36
C GLN A 210 2.13 9.86 -0.98
N VAL A 211 1.15 10.33 -0.21
CA VAL A 211 0.21 11.35 -0.68
C VAL A 211 0.93 12.70 -0.84
N ALA A 212 1.73 13.10 0.13
CA ALA A 212 2.49 14.35 0.08
C ALA A 212 3.49 14.37 -1.09
N LEU A 213 4.15 13.25 -1.38
CA LEU A 213 5.01 13.11 -2.57
C LEU A 213 4.22 13.38 -3.87
N SER A 214 3.04 12.77 -4.02
CA SER A 214 2.20 12.98 -5.22
C SER A 214 1.62 14.39 -5.29
N ARG A 215 1.28 15.02 -4.15
CA ARG A 215 0.87 16.43 -4.11
C ARG A 215 2.00 17.37 -4.54
N GLY A 216 3.21 17.15 -4.03
CA GLY A 216 4.36 17.96 -4.43
C GLY A 216 4.66 17.84 -5.93
N ALA A 217 4.56 16.63 -6.50
CA ALA A 217 4.71 16.43 -7.93
C ALA A 217 3.63 17.15 -8.74
N LEU A 218 2.36 17.07 -8.31
CA LEU A 218 1.26 17.85 -8.90
C LEU A 218 1.57 19.34 -8.89
N GLU A 219 1.90 19.91 -7.73
CA GLU A 219 2.14 21.35 -7.58
C GLU A 219 3.31 21.81 -8.44
N TYR A 220 4.40 21.03 -8.50
CA TYR A 220 5.53 21.35 -9.37
C TYR A 220 5.11 21.40 -10.84
N LEU A 221 4.37 20.39 -11.30
CA LEU A 221 3.93 20.28 -12.70
C LEU A 221 2.90 21.35 -13.08
N ALA A 222 2.03 21.74 -12.15
CA ALA A 222 1.04 22.80 -12.34
C ALA A 222 1.63 24.23 -12.26
N GLY A 223 2.96 24.37 -12.23
CA GLY A 223 3.65 25.66 -12.24
C GLY A 223 3.96 26.25 -10.85
N ASN A 224 3.47 25.64 -9.77
CA ASN A 224 3.81 26.01 -8.39
C ASN A 224 5.15 25.37 -7.97
N ARG A 225 6.20 25.73 -8.73
CA ARG A 225 7.48 25.00 -8.78
C ARG A 225 8.19 24.89 -7.44
N GLU A 226 8.44 26.01 -6.76
CA GLU A 226 9.24 26.00 -5.53
C GLU A 226 8.54 25.26 -4.37
N PRO A 227 7.27 25.56 -4.02
CA PRO A 227 6.54 24.80 -2.99
C PRO A 227 6.35 23.33 -3.35
N GLY A 228 6.09 23.02 -4.62
CA GLY A 228 5.97 21.64 -5.11
C GLY A 228 7.28 20.87 -4.93
N LEU A 229 8.40 21.46 -5.33
CA LEU A 229 9.73 20.89 -5.20
C LEU A 229 10.09 20.62 -3.73
N GLU A 230 9.88 21.58 -2.85
CA GLU A 230 10.14 21.44 -1.40
C GLU A 230 9.32 20.27 -0.81
N MET A 231 8.04 20.17 -1.17
CA MET A 231 7.17 19.11 -0.73
C MET A 231 7.65 17.73 -1.21
N VAL A 232 8.10 17.62 -2.46
CA VAL A 232 8.68 16.37 -3.01
C VAL A 232 9.92 15.97 -2.22
N LEU A 233 10.87 16.89 -2.03
CA LEU A 233 12.14 16.60 -1.36
C LEU A 233 11.94 16.19 0.10
N THR A 234 11.03 16.87 0.81
CA THR A 234 10.69 16.57 2.21
C THR A 234 9.98 15.22 2.34
N SER A 235 9.01 14.96 1.45
CA SER A 235 8.24 13.70 1.48
C SER A 235 9.10 12.50 1.11
N ALA A 236 10.00 12.65 0.12
CA ALA A 236 10.91 11.59 -0.29
C ALA A 236 11.83 11.13 0.86
N ALA A 237 12.34 12.06 1.67
CA ALA A 237 13.14 11.72 2.85
C ALA A 237 12.36 10.83 3.84
N SER A 238 11.06 11.12 4.04
CA SER A 238 10.20 10.33 4.94
C SER A 238 9.89 8.91 4.40
N LEU A 239 9.88 8.74 3.07
CA LEU A 239 9.54 7.48 2.40
C LEU A 239 10.73 6.51 2.31
N VAL A 240 11.96 7.01 2.32
CA VAL A 240 13.17 6.19 2.43
C VAL A 240 13.14 5.37 3.72
N ALA A 241 12.77 6.01 4.82
CA ALA A 241 12.66 5.36 6.13
C ALA A 241 11.51 4.34 6.21
N ALA A 242 10.67 4.23 5.18
CA ALA A 242 9.56 3.30 5.08
C ALA A 242 9.70 2.32 3.91
N ASP A 243 10.91 2.21 3.33
CA ASP A 243 11.23 1.33 2.20
C ASP A 243 10.28 1.47 1.00
N ARG A 244 9.85 2.71 0.75
CA ARG A 244 9.14 3.13 -0.47
C ARG A 244 10.05 3.96 -1.37
N GLY A 245 11.35 3.69 -1.27
CA GLY A 245 12.38 4.48 -1.92
C GLY A 245 12.29 4.48 -3.44
N ASP A 246 11.80 3.39 -4.04
CA ASP A 246 11.63 3.30 -5.50
C ASP A 246 10.56 4.27 -6.03
N LEU A 247 9.41 4.41 -5.36
CA LEU A 247 8.40 5.39 -5.76
C LEU A 247 8.93 6.83 -5.66
N ALA A 248 9.64 7.14 -4.57
CA ALA A 248 10.27 8.43 -4.37
C ALA A 248 11.33 8.69 -5.45
N GLY A 249 12.21 7.73 -5.69
CA GLY A 249 13.26 7.79 -6.72
C GLY A 249 12.68 8.02 -8.11
N ARG A 250 11.63 7.28 -8.51
CA ARG A 250 10.97 7.44 -9.82
C ARG A 250 10.37 8.83 -9.96
N THR A 251 9.68 9.30 -8.92
CA THR A 251 9.09 10.64 -8.92
C THR A 251 10.17 11.70 -9.08
N MET A 252 11.27 11.61 -8.33
CA MET A 252 12.34 12.61 -8.42
C MET A 252 13.10 12.57 -9.74
N LEU A 253 13.42 11.37 -10.27
CA LEU A 253 14.06 11.25 -11.58
C LEU A 253 13.17 11.75 -12.72
N GLY A 254 11.86 11.47 -12.65
CA GLY A 254 10.90 11.96 -13.63
C GLY A 254 10.76 13.48 -13.59
N LEU A 255 10.59 14.07 -12.40
CA LEU A 255 10.55 15.52 -12.24
C LEU A 255 11.87 16.17 -12.66
N ALA A 256 13.02 15.54 -12.40
CA ALA A 256 14.32 16.07 -12.82
C ALA A 256 14.43 16.14 -14.34
N HIS A 257 13.98 15.08 -15.03
CA HIS A 257 13.95 15.06 -16.48
C HIS A 257 13.03 16.18 -17.03
N ILE A 258 11.82 16.30 -16.49
CA ILE A 258 10.87 17.36 -16.88
C ILE A 258 11.48 18.75 -16.63
N ALA A 259 12.05 18.99 -15.45
CA ALA A 259 12.71 20.25 -15.09
C ALA A 259 13.82 20.62 -16.09
N ARG A 260 14.67 19.66 -16.50
CA ARG A 260 15.69 19.88 -17.53
C ARG A 260 15.09 20.30 -18.87
N THR A 261 14.08 19.57 -19.33
CA THR A 261 13.42 19.87 -20.61
C THR A 261 12.75 21.24 -20.63
N GLN A 262 12.33 21.73 -19.46
CA GLN A 262 11.74 23.06 -19.28
C GLN A 262 12.76 24.16 -18.93
N GLY A 263 14.06 23.86 -18.94
CA GLY A 263 15.13 24.82 -18.66
C GLY A 263 15.40 25.12 -17.17
N ASP A 264 14.74 24.44 -16.24
CA ASP A 264 14.95 24.59 -14.78
C ASP A 264 16.11 23.70 -14.31
N GLN A 265 17.33 24.10 -14.66
CA GLN A 265 18.56 23.35 -14.34
C GLN A 265 18.80 23.24 -12.82
N ALA A 266 18.39 24.25 -12.05
CA ALA A 266 18.55 24.26 -10.60
C ALA A 266 17.65 23.22 -9.92
N ALA A 267 16.37 23.14 -10.30
CA ALA A 267 15.47 22.11 -9.77
C ALA A 267 15.92 20.71 -10.20
N ALA A 268 16.31 20.54 -11.46
CA ALA A 268 16.83 19.28 -11.97
C ALA A 268 18.02 18.77 -11.14
N ALA A 269 19.03 19.62 -10.90
CA ALA A 269 20.19 19.25 -10.11
C ALA A 269 19.84 18.86 -8.66
N LYS A 270 18.91 19.60 -8.02
CA LYS A 270 18.42 19.27 -6.67
C LYS A 270 17.73 17.90 -6.65
N LEU A 271 16.84 17.63 -7.60
CA LEU A 271 16.10 16.37 -7.69
C LEU A 271 17.01 15.18 -8.00
N GLU A 272 18.01 15.34 -8.87
CA GLU A 272 18.95 14.27 -9.19
C GLU A 272 19.88 13.94 -8.04
N SER A 273 20.40 14.96 -7.36
CA SER A 273 21.19 14.79 -6.15
C SER A 273 20.36 14.07 -5.07
N ALA A 274 19.12 14.49 -4.89
CA ALA A 274 18.19 13.81 -4.00
C ALA A 274 17.89 12.37 -4.44
N ALA A 275 17.77 12.10 -5.75
CA ALA A 275 17.50 10.77 -6.30
C ALA A 275 18.73 9.83 -6.23
N ALA A 276 19.95 10.37 -6.16
CA ALA A 276 21.18 9.57 -6.12
C ALA A 276 21.22 8.59 -4.94
N ARG A 277 20.62 8.97 -3.80
CA ARG A 277 20.51 8.11 -2.61
C ARG A 277 19.71 6.81 -2.83
N PHE A 278 18.97 6.71 -3.95
CA PHE A 278 18.16 5.54 -4.30
C PHE A 278 18.79 4.63 -5.35
N ARG A 279 19.83 5.08 -6.07
CA ARG A 279 20.44 4.34 -7.20
C ARG A 279 21.10 3.01 -6.80
N GLY A 280 21.39 2.80 -5.51
CA GLY A 280 21.96 1.56 -4.98
C GLY A 280 20.94 0.59 -4.38
N ILE A 281 19.65 0.95 -4.36
CA ILE A 281 18.61 0.17 -3.65
C ILE A 281 17.86 -0.75 -4.62
N MET A 282 17.57 -0.30 -5.85
CA MET A 282 16.94 -1.10 -6.90
C MET A 282 17.33 -0.61 -8.30
N PRO A 283 17.23 -1.46 -9.35
CA PRO A 283 17.36 -1.01 -10.73
C PRO A 283 16.26 0.02 -11.05
N MET A 284 16.68 1.26 -11.31
CA MET A 284 15.77 2.36 -11.66
C MET A 284 15.55 2.40 -13.18
N PRO A 285 14.32 2.68 -13.65
CA PRO A 285 14.07 2.97 -15.07
C PRO A 285 14.83 4.21 -15.54
N SER A 286 14.81 4.46 -16.85
CA SER A 286 15.36 5.69 -17.39
C SER A 286 14.62 6.92 -16.82
N PRO A 287 15.27 8.11 -16.74
CA PRO A 287 14.58 9.34 -16.33
C PRO A 287 13.38 9.69 -17.20
N GLU A 288 13.41 9.33 -18.49
CA GLU A 288 12.30 9.50 -19.43
C GLU A 288 11.10 8.61 -19.07
N ASP A 289 11.34 7.32 -18.82
CA ASP A 289 10.29 6.41 -18.33
C ASP A 289 9.74 6.90 -16.98
N CYS A 290 10.62 7.44 -16.13
CA CYS A 290 10.22 8.05 -14.86
C CYS A 290 9.33 9.29 -15.06
N ALA A 291 9.60 10.11 -16.09
CA ALA A 291 8.77 11.26 -16.43
C ALA A 291 7.41 10.83 -16.97
N ALA A 292 7.35 9.75 -17.75
CA ALA A 292 6.10 9.17 -18.24
C ALA A 292 5.18 8.69 -17.10
N TYR A 293 5.68 8.37 -15.91
CA TYR A 293 4.80 8.13 -14.75
C TYR A 293 4.01 9.37 -14.32
N LEU A 294 4.58 10.55 -14.51
CA LEU A 294 4.12 11.79 -13.89
C LEU A 294 3.30 12.65 -14.82
N ARG A 295 3.61 12.62 -16.12
CA ARG A 295 2.99 13.47 -17.12
C ARG A 295 2.87 12.74 -18.45
N ASP A 296 1.72 12.91 -19.09
CA ASP A 296 1.53 12.53 -20.48
C ASP A 296 2.24 13.55 -21.38
N SER A 297 3.05 13.08 -22.33
CA SER A 297 3.72 13.97 -23.28
C SER A 297 2.73 14.74 -24.15
N ALA A 298 1.49 14.25 -24.28
CA ALA A 298 0.39 14.93 -24.96
C ALA A 298 -0.44 15.86 -24.06
N ALA A 299 -0.19 15.91 -22.75
CA ALA A 299 -0.92 16.79 -21.84
C ALA A 299 -0.51 18.26 -22.04
N PRO A 300 -1.45 19.21 -22.02
CA PRO A 300 -1.14 20.64 -22.15
C PRO A 300 -0.20 21.12 -21.03
N ASP A 301 0.64 22.10 -21.36
CA ASP A 301 1.51 22.80 -20.39
C ASP A 301 0.71 23.66 -19.40
#